data_AF-A0A2T9X5Z7-F1
#
_entry.id   AF-A0A2T9X5Z7-F1
#
_cell.length_a   1.000
_cell.length_b   1.000
_cell.length_c   1.000
_cell.angle_alpha   90.00
_cell.angle_beta   90.00
_cell.angle_gamma   90.00
#
_symmetry.space_group_name_H-M   'P 1'
#
loop_
_entity.id
_entity.type
_entity.pdbx_description
1 polymer ?
#
loop_
_entity_poly.entity_id
_entity_poly.type
_entity_poly.pdbx_seq_one_letter_code
_entity_poly.pdbx_strand_id
1 'polypeptide(L)'
;MSTLGYKCPICGKVFDNMPGVRRHFIRNHSNLDHCPVCNKEVNSLAKHLMRMKDDEHAVLWYLYNNLRGLRDKELKSKIRRIVKEKLKVKISVVEGLNY
;
A
#
# COMPACT_ATOMS: atom_id res chain seq x y z
N MET A 1 -13.18 -16.67 -14.78
CA MET A 1 -12.94 -16.84 -13.32
C MET A 1 -12.45 -15.53 -12.70
N SER A 2 -12.90 -15.16 -11.49
CA SER A 2 -12.39 -13.95 -10.80
C SER A 2 -11.23 -14.29 -9.87
N THR A 3 -10.06 -13.70 -10.09
CA THR A 3 -8.90 -13.85 -9.20
C THR A 3 -8.81 -12.67 -8.23
N LEU A 4 -8.08 -12.85 -7.13
CA LEU A 4 -7.84 -11.78 -6.15
C LEU A 4 -6.49 -11.14 -6.43
N GLY A 5 -6.47 -9.80 -6.39
CA GLY A 5 -5.24 -9.02 -6.51
C GLY A 5 -5.12 -7.97 -5.43
N TYR A 6 -4.00 -7.27 -5.44
CA TYR A 6 -3.70 -6.16 -4.58
C TYR A 6 -3.39 -4.92 -5.42
N LYS A 7 -4.17 -3.87 -5.23
CA LYS A 7 -4.08 -2.61 -5.96
C LYS A 7 -3.13 -1.65 -5.25
N CYS A 8 -2.27 -0.98 -6.00
CA CYS A 8 -1.48 0.14 -5.49
C CYS A 8 -2.41 1.32 -5.17
N PRO A 9 -2.37 1.89 -3.95
CA PRO A 9 -3.25 3.00 -3.59
C PRO A 9 -2.89 4.32 -4.28
N ILE A 10 -1.70 4.42 -4.90
CA ILE A 10 -1.21 5.66 -5.53
C ILE A 10 -1.58 5.70 -7.02
N CYS A 11 -1.22 4.67 -7.79
CA CYS A 11 -1.42 4.66 -9.25
C CYS A 11 -2.47 3.64 -9.72
N GLY A 12 -3.02 2.85 -8.81
CA GLY A 12 -4.04 1.86 -9.13
C GLY A 12 -3.57 0.58 -9.83
N LYS A 13 -2.25 0.42 -10.08
CA LYS A 13 -1.71 -0.82 -10.66
C LYS A 13 -1.97 -2.03 -9.76
N VAL A 14 -2.42 -3.14 -10.33
CA VAL A 14 -2.77 -4.36 -9.60
C VAL A 14 -1.66 -5.40 -9.70
N PHE A 15 -1.46 -6.15 -8.61
CA PHE A 15 -0.45 -7.18 -8.47
C PHE A 15 -1.07 -8.42 -7.81
N ASP A 16 -0.54 -9.61 -8.11
CA ASP A 16 -1.09 -10.86 -7.59
C ASP A 16 -0.82 -11.08 -6.10
N ASN A 17 0.15 -10.37 -5.53
CA ASN A 17 0.55 -10.53 -4.14
C ASN A 17 1.08 -9.24 -3.49
N MET A 18 1.12 -9.23 -2.15
CA MET A 18 1.53 -8.06 -1.37
C MET A 18 2.99 -7.65 -1.52
N PRO A 19 3.98 -8.58 -1.53
CA PRO A 19 5.37 -8.24 -1.82
C PRO A 19 5.55 -7.51 -3.15
N GLY A 20 4.75 -7.85 -4.18
CA GLY A 20 4.74 -7.18 -5.47
C GLY A 20 4.36 -5.70 -5.37
N VAL A 21 3.23 -5.39 -4.71
CA VAL A 21 2.81 -3.99 -4.46
C VAL A 21 3.85 -3.23 -3.65
N ARG A 22 4.43 -3.87 -2.62
CA ARG A 22 5.47 -3.25 -1.78
C ARG A 22 6.70 -2.87 -2.59
N ARG A 23 7.23 -3.80 -3.39
CA ARG A 23 8.39 -3.54 -4.26
C ARG A 23 8.08 -2.42 -5.25
N HIS A 24 6.90 -2.43 -5.84
CA HIS A 24 6.46 -1.37 -6.73
C HIS A 24 6.42 0.00 -6.04
N PHE A 25 5.81 0.08 -4.86
CA PHE A 25 5.73 1.31 -4.07
C PHE A 25 7.11 1.86 -3.73
N ILE A 26 8.02 1.01 -3.25
CA ILE A 26 9.39 1.42 -2.90
C ILE A 26 10.15 1.96 -4.13
N ARG A 27 9.91 1.43 -5.32
CA ARG A 27 10.61 1.85 -6.54
C ARG A 27 10.04 3.09 -7.21
N ASN A 28 8.73 3.34 -7.07
CA ASN A 28 8.03 4.36 -7.86
C ASN A 28 7.47 5.51 -7.01
N HIS A 29 7.24 5.29 -5.71
CA HIS A 29 6.48 6.21 -4.86
C HIS A 29 7.16 6.50 -3.51
N SER A 30 8.40 6.04 -3.28
CA SER A 30 9.10 6.22 -2.00
C SER A 30 9.77 7.58 -1.85
N ASN A 31 10.18 8.19 -2.97
CA ASN A 31 10.94 9.45 -3.02
C ASN A 31 10.05 10.63 -3.44
N LEU A 32 8.79 10.66 -2.97
CA LEU A 32 7.91 11.79 -3.22
C LEU A 32 8.18 12.89 -2.20
N ASP A 33 8.35 14.12 -2.69
CA ASP A 33 8.52 15.32 -1.85
C ASP A 33 7.20 15.79 -1.23
N HIS A 34 6.08 15.20 -1.65
CA HIS A 34 4.74 15.46 -1.13
C HIS A 34 4.07 14.15 -0.71
N CYS A 35 3.27 14.20 0.36
CA CYS A 35 2.48 13.05 0.77
C CYS A 35 1.31 12.85 -0.21
N PRO A 36 1.16 11.68 -0.85
CA PRO A 36 0.09 11.46 -1.84
C PRO A 36 -1.31 11.30 -1.24
N VAL A 37 -1.45 11.29 0.10
CA VAL A 37 -2.74 11.20 0.80
C VAL A 37 -3.25 12.58 1.18
N CYS A 38 -2.43 13.38 1.85
CA CYS A 38 -2.82 14.71 2.35
C CYS A 38 -2.20 15.89 1.59
N ASN A 39 -1.42 15.61 0.54
CA ASN A 39 -0.74 16.59 -0.31
C ASN A 39 0.23 17.55 0.43
N LYS A 40 0.65 17.19 1.65
CA LYS A 40 1.58 17.99 2.43
C LYS A 40 3.01 17.79 1.93
N GLU A 41 3.75 18.88 1.75
CA GLU A 41 5.19 18.86 1.48
C GLU A 41 5.95 18.24 2.66
N VAL A 42 6.85 17.30 2.38
CA VAL A 42 7.54 16.49 3.38
C VAL A 42 9.00 16.24 3.02
N ASN A 43 9.90 16.60 3.94
CA ASN A 43 11.34 16.29 3.80
C ASN A 43 11.64 14.79 3.90
N SER A 44 10.72 14.00 4.44
CA SER A 44 10.86 12.54 4.55
C SER A 44 9.49 11.90 4.64
N LEU A 45 9.08 11.26 3.55
CA LEU A 45 7.80 10.56 3.47
C LEU A 45 7.67 9.50 4.57
N ALA A 46 8.70 8.68 4.80
CA ALA A 46 8.67 7.65 5.85
C ALA A 46 8.38 8.20 7.26
N LYS A 47 9.04 9.29 7.65
CA LYS A 47 8.84 9.92 8.97
C LYS A 47 7.47 10.56 9.08
N HIS A 48 6.99 11.18 7.99
CA HIS A 48 5.64 11.72 7.92
C HIS A 48 4.61 10.60 8.13
N LEU A 49 4.63 9.55 7.30
CA LEU A 49 3.68 8.43 7.35
C LEU A 49 3.61 7.77 8.73
N MET A 50 4.75 7.61 9.42
CA MET A 50 4.80 6.99 10.75
C MET A 50 4.09 7.81 11.85
N ARG A 51 4.04 9.14 11.71
CA ARG A 51 3.47 10.05 12.72
C ARG A 51 1.95 10.21 12.59
N MET A 52 1.41 9.84 11.45
CA MET A 52 -0.01 9.96 11.16
C MET A 52 -0.82 8.88 11.89
N LYS A 53 -2.04 9.22 12.30
CA LYS A 53 -2.91 8.36 13.13
C LYS A 53 -4.15 7.86 12.39
N ASP A 54 -4.07 7.81 11.07
CA ASP A 54 -5.14 7.33 10.20
C ASP A 54 -4.71 6.11 9.39
N ASP A 55 -5.72 5.40 8.89
CA ASP A 55 -5.54 4.13 8.18
C ASP A 55 -4.82 4.30 6.83
N GLU A 56 -5.02 5.42 6.13
CA GLU A 56 -4.46 5.65 4.80
C GLU A 56 -2.94 5.81 4.86
N HIS A 57 -2.45 6.64 5.79
CA HIS A 57 -1.02 6.79 6.03
C HIS A 57 -0.40 5.53 6.64
N ALA A 58 -1.13 4.78 7.46
CA ALA A 58 -0.67 3.49 7.98
C ALA A 58 -0.46 2.45 6.87
N VAL A 59 -1.34 2.43 5.85
CA VAL A 59 -1.18 1.57 4.66
C VAL A 59 0.09 1.94 3.90
N LEU A 60 0.33 3.23 3.64
CA LEU A 60 1.55 3.66 2.97
C LEU A 60 2.80 3.38 3.79
N TRP A 61 2.72 3.54 5.11
CA TRP A 61 3.84 3.23 6.00
C TRP A 61 4.19 1.73 5.99
N TYR A 62 3.17 0.86 5.94
CA TYR A 62 3.36 -0.58 5.71
C TYR A 62 4.06 -0.84 4.37
N LEU A 63 3.63 -0.19 3.29
CA LEU A 63 4.24 -0.37 1.97
C LEU A 63 5.70 0.11 1.95
N TYR A 64 6.02 1.19 2.67
CA TYR A 64 7.38 1.71 2.76
C TYR A 64 8.30 0.79 3.58
N ASN A 65 7.95 0.53 4.85
CA ASN A 65 8.87 -0.06 5.83
C ASN A 65 8.41 -1.41 6.43
N ASN A 66 7.27 -1.96 6.01
CA ASN A 66 6.72 -3.22 6.54
C ASN A 66 6.51 -3.24 8.05
N LEU A 67 6.23 -2.09 8.66
CA LEU A 67 6.11 -1.95 10.12
C LEU A 67 7.41 -2.35 10.86
N ARG A 68 8.57 -2.21 10.22
CA ARG A 68 9.87 -2.44 10.87
C ARG A 68 10.01 -1.48 12.05
N GLY A 69 10.35 -2.01 13.22
CA GLY A 69 10.46 -1.23 14.46
C GLY A 69 9.16 -1.08 15.26
N LEU A 70 8.00 -1.50 14.73
CA LEU A 70 6.76 -1.50 15.52
C LEU A 70 6.78 -2.66 16.54
N ARG A 71 6.86 -2.30 17.83
CA ARG A 71 6.86 -3.25 18.96
C ARG A 71 5.46 -3.69 19.38
N ASP A 72 4.48 -2.80 19.25
CA ASP A 72 3.09 -3.08 19.58
C ASP A 72 2.52 -4.16 18.64
N LYS A 73 2.27 -5.35 19.18
CA LYS A 73 1.80 -6.50 18.41
C LYS A 73 0.35 -6.34 17.96
N GLU A 74 -0.49 -5.71 18.79
CA GLU A 74 -1.90 -5.52 18.50
C GLU A 74 -2.07 -4.50 17.38
N LEU A 75 -1.40 -3.36 17.48
CA LEU A 75 -1.37 -2.36 16.42
C LEU A 75 -0.78 -2.93 15.12
N LYS A 76 0.28 -3.75 15.21
CA LYS A 76 0.87 -4.42 14.05
C LYS A 76 -0.11 -5.38 13.37
N SER A 77 -0.92 -6.10 14.16
CA SER A 77 -1.98 -6.98 13.65
C SER A 77 -3.08 -6.16 12.97
N LYS A 78 -3.55 -5.11 13.65
CA LYS A 78 -4.56 -4.17 13.14
C LYS A 78 -4.15 -3.57 11.79
N ILE A 79 -2.92 -3.05 11.67
CA ILE A 79 -2.44 -2.44 10.42
C ILE A 79 -2.38 -3.47 9.29
N ARG A 80 -1.91 -4.71 9.56
CA ARG A 80 -1.90 -5.76 8.52
C ARG A 80 -3.29 -6.11 8.03
N ARG A 81 -4.29 -6.11 8.92
CA ARG A 81 -5.69 -6.32 8.56
C ARG A 81 -6.18 -5.20 7.65
N ILE A 82 -5.99 -3.95 8.07
CA ILE A 82 -6.36 -2.75 7.30
C ILE A 82 -5.71 -2.76 5.91
N VAL A 83 -4.41 -3.04 5.82
CA VAL A 83 -3.69 -3.11 4.53
C VAL A 83 -4.32 -4.17 3.61
N LYS A 84 -4.59 -5.35 4.15
CA LYS A 84 -5.20 -6.43 3.36
C LYS A 84 -6.60 -6.04 2.89
N GLU A 85 -7.40 -5.41 3.73
CA GLU A 85 -8.75 -4.98 3.37
C GLU A 85 -8.75 -3.85 2.34
N LYS A 86 -7.92 -2.82 2.54
CA LYS A 86 -7.85 -1.63 1.68
C LYS A 86 -7.26 -1.91 0.31
N LEU A 87 -6.26 -2.79 0.22
CA LEU A 87 -5.55 -3.02 -1.05
C LEU A 87 -6.14 -4.18 -1.87
N LYS A 88 -6.91 -5.08 -1.25
CA LYS A 88 -7.43 -6.27 -1.94
C LYS A 88 -8.56 -5.89 -2.89
N VAL A 89 -8.48 -6.36 -4.12
CA VAL A 89 -9.46 -6.14 -5.18
C VAL A 89 -9.80 -7.46 -5.88
N LYS A 90 -11.02 -7.55 -6.44
CA LYS A 90 -11.41 -8.63 -7.34
C LYS A 90 -10.99 -8.25 -8.76
N ILE A 91 -10.23 -9.10 -9.41
CA ILE A 91 -9.87 -8.98 -10.82
C ILE A 91 -10.84 -9.87 -11.59
N SER A 92 -11.72 -9.24 -12.38
CA SER A 92 -12.51 -9.96 -13.37
C SER A 92 -11.64 -10.17 -14.60
N VAL A 93 -11.16 -11.40 -14.81
CA VAL A 93 -10.54 -11.76 -16.08
C VAL A 93 -11.67 -11.81 -17.09
N VAL A 94 -11.74 -10.80 -17.97
CA VAL A 94 -12.59 -10.89 -19.16
C VAL A 94 -11.88 -11.88 -20.08
N GLU A 95 -12.47 -13.05 -20.28
CA GLU A 95 -12.02 -13.99 -21.32
C GLU A 95 -12.31 -13.32 -22.67
N GLY A 96 -11.30 -12.61 -23.19
CA GLY A 96 -11.37 -11.84 -24.42
C GLY A 96 -10.42 -12.37 -25.46
N LEU A 97 -10.91 -13.38 -26.20
CA LEU A 97 -10.67 -13.72 -27.60
C LEU A 97 -9.21 -13.82 -28.08
N ASN A 98 -8.77 -15.06 -28.28
CA ASN A 98 -7.82 -15.40 -29.34
C ASN A 98 -8.42 -14.94 -30.68
N TYR A 99 -7.72 -14.06 -31.37
CA TYR A 99 -7.85 -13.84 -32.82
C TYR A 99 -6.53 -14.23 -33.48
#